data_AF-F3CHN3-F1
#
_entry.id   AF-F3CHN3-F1
#
_cell.length_a   1.000
_cell.length_b   1.000
_cell.length_c   1.000
_cell.angle_alpha   90.00
_cell.angle_beta   90.00
_cell.angle_gamma   90.00
#
_symmetry.space_group_name_H-M   'P 1'
#
loop_
_entity.id
_entity.type
_entity.pdbx_description
1 polymer ?
#
loop_
_entity_poly.entity_id
_entity_poly.type
_entity_poly.pdbx_seq_one_letter_code
_entity_poly.pdbx_strand_id
1 'polypeptide(L)' 'TQENLSQASSSSLPVTRGVVEALRSEHDQDILAKRLASELALSDVLGKATL' A
#
# COMPACT_ATOMS: atom_id res chain seq x y z
N THR A 1 -12.88 -5.73 -2.13
CA THR A 1 -13.46 -5.11 -3.35
C THR A 1 -12.47 -4.10 -3.93
N GLN A 2 -12.60 -3.70 -5.20
CA GLN A 2 -11.70 -2.72 -5.84
C GLN A 2 -11.68 -1.38 -5.10
N GLU A 3 -12.84 -0.98 -4.55
CA GLU A 3 -13.01 0.20 -3.70
C GLU A 3 -12.10 0.20 -2.47
N ASN A 4 -11.97 -0.93 -1.77
CA ASN A 4 -11.08 -1.04 -0.61
C ASN A 4 -9.60 -0.86 -0.99
N LEU A 5 -9.22 -1.30 -2.20
CA LEU A 5 -7.84 -1.14 -2.69
C LEU A 5 -7.56 0.31 -3.08
N SER A 6 -8.53 1.00 -3.70
CA SER A 6 -8.39 2.43 -3.99
C SER A 6 -8.33 3.28 -2.71
N GLN A 7 -9.10 2.91 -1.67
CA GLN A 7 -9.07 3.60 -0.38
C GLN A 7 -7.76 3.37 0.38
N ALA A 8 -7.13 2.20 0.22
CA ALA A 8 -5.84 1.87 0.83
C ALA A 8 -4.63 2.39 0.03
N SER A 9 -4.84 2.85 -1.20
CA SER A 9 -3.80 3.39 -2.07
C SER A 9 -3.45 4.82 -1.71
N SER A 10 -2.20 5.23 -1.91
CA SER A 10 -1.80 6.64 -1.87
C SER A 10 -1.67 7.19 -3.29
N SER A 11 -1.72 8.52 -3.45
CA SER A 11 -1.58 9.19 -4.75
C SER A 11 -0.25 8.85 -5.44
N SER A 12 0.82 8.67 -4.67
CA SER A 12 2.15 8.31 -5.20
C SER A 12 2.45 6.81 -5.15
N LEU A 13 1.59 5.98 -4.51
CA LEU A 13 1.77 4.54 -4.37
C LEU A 13 0.42 3.79 -4.55
N PRO A 14 0.06 3.43 -5.79
CA PRO A 14 -1.16 2.69 -6.07
C PRO A 14 -1.07 1.22 -5.62
N VAL A 15 -2.00 0.78 -4.78
CA VAL A 15 -2.18 -0.62 -4.36
C VAL A 15 -3.19 -1.29 -5.27
N THR A 16 -2.74 -2.27 -6.04
CA THR A 16 -3.59 -3.02 -6.97
C THR A 16 -3.88 -4.43 -6.45
N ARG A 17 -4.86 -5.10 -7.06
CA ARG A 17 -5.17 -6.51 -6.74
C ARG A 17 -3.94 -7.40 -6.92
N GLY A 18 -3.13 -7.16 -7.95
CA GLY A 18 -1.89 -7.90 -8.19
C GLY A 18 -0.86 -7.74 -7.06
N VAL A 19 -0.77 -6.56 -6.43
CA VAL A 19 0.10 -6.35 -5.25
C VAL A 19 -0.37 -7.19 -4.06
N VAL A 20 -1.68 -7.25 -3.83
CA VAL A 20 -2.25 -8.07 -2.73
C VAL A 20 -2.06 -9.57 -2.98
N GLU A 21 -2.22 -10.01 -4.23
CA GLU A 21 -2.03 -11.42 -4.61
C GLU A 21 -0.56 -11.83 -4.57
N ALA A 22 0.35 -10.94 -4.97
CA ALA A 22 1.79 -11.15 -4.83
C ALA A 22 2.17 -11.30 -3.36
N LEU A 23 1.76 -10.37 -2.49
CA LEU A 23 2.04 -10.43 -1.04
C LEU A 23 1.53 -11.72 -0.39
N ARG A 24 0.37 -12.24 -0.81
CA ARG A 24 -0.20 -13.49 -0.29
C ARG A 24 0.68 -14.71 -0.58
N SER A 25 1.50 -14.65 -1.61
CA SER A 25 2.35 -15.77 -2.02
C SER A 25 3.72 -15.74 -1.34
N GLU A 26 4.03 -14.69 -0.57
CA GLU A 26 5.32 -14.49 0.10
C GLU A 26 5.39 -15.20 1.45
N HIS A 27 6.55 -15.76 1.78
CA HIS A 27 6.77 -16.44 3.06
C HIS A 27 6.65 -15.51 4.27
N ASP A 28 7.14 -14.27 4.13
CA ASP A 28 7.16 -13.24 5.18
C ASP A 28 6.06 -12.19 4.98
N GLN A 29 4.88 -12.63 4.51
CA GLN A 29 3.77 -11.75 4.14
C GLN A 29 3.44 -10.69 5.21
N ASP A 30 3.40 -11.07 6.49
CA ASP A 30 3.07 -10.14 7.59
C ASP A 30 4.09 -8.99 7.70
N ILE A 31 5.38 -9.30 7.58
CA ILE A 31 6.45 -8.30 7.64
C ILE A 31 6.36 -7.37 6.43
N LEU A 32 6.17 -7.94 5.24
CA LEU A 32 6.06 -7.18 3.99
C LEU A 32 4.80 -6.31 3.95
N ALA A 33 3.66 -6.80 4.44
CA ALA A 33 2.43 -6.03 4.56
C ALA A 33 2.60 -4.82 5.48
N LYS A 34 3.33 -4.99 6.60
CA LYS A 34 3.59 -3.91 7.55
C LYS A 34 4.57 -2.87 7.00
N ARG A 35 5.57 -3.31 6.23
CA ARG A 35 6.47 -2.43 5.49
C ARG A 35 5.71 -1.61 4.44
N LEU A 36 4.87 -2.27 3.63
CA LEU A 36 4.05 -1.61 2.63
C LEU A 36 3.10 -0.58 3.27
N ALA A 37 2.46 -0.92 4.39
CA ALA A 37 1.61 0.01 5.13
C ALA A 37 2.40 1.25 5.62
N SER A 38 3.64 1.05 6.05
CA SER A 38 4.53 2.14 6.49
C SER A 38 4.96 3.03 5.31
N GLU A 39 5.24 2.44 4.15
CA GLU A 39 5.57 3.15 2.91
C GLU A 39 4.38 3.96 2.38
N LEU A 40 3.17 3.39 2.42
CA LEU A 40 1.92 4.10 2.07
C LEU A 40 1.68 5.30 3.00
N ALA A 41 1.83 5.11 4.31
CA ALA A 41 1.69 6.19 5.28
C ALA A 41 2.70 7.31 5.06
N LEU A 42 3.96 6.97 4.77
CA LEU A 42 4.99 7.96 4.43
C LEU A 42 4.64 8.73 3.14
N SER A 43 4.24 8.01 2.10
CA SER A 43 3.83 8.59 0.81
C SER A 43 2.66 9.57 0.98
N ASP A 44 1.68 9.22 1.81
CA ASP A 44 0.53 10.08 2.11
C ASP A 44 0.94 11.35 2.87
N VAL A 45 1.81 11.24 3.88
CA VAL A 45 2.35 12.40 4.62
C VAL A 45 3.14 13.32 3.69
N LEU A 46 3.99 12.76 2.82
CA LEU A 46 4.78 13.55 1.87
C LEU A 46 3.89 14.26 0.85
N GLY A 47 2.88 13.57 0.29
CA GLY A 47 1.93 14.20 -0.62
C GLY A 47 1.14 15.34 0.03
N LYS A 48 0.79 15.21 1.32
CA LYS A 48 0.13 16.26 2.10
C LYS A 48 1.04 17.41 2.49
N ALA A 49 2.34 17.18 2.68
CA ALA A 49 3.30 18.21 3.03
C ALA A 49 3.66 19.15 1.84
N THR A 50 3.34 18.72 0.61
CA THR A 50 3.55 19.51 -0.62
C THR A 50 2.32 20.31 -1.07
N LEU A 51 1.25 20.32 -0.26
CA LEU A 51 -0.01 21.04 -0.47
C LEU A 51 -0.20 22.11 0.63
#